data_AF-A0A671VUG7-F1
#
_entry.id   AF-A0A671VUG7-F1
#
_cell.length_a   1.000
_cell.length_b   1.000
_cell.length_c   1.000
_cell.angle_alpha   90.00
_cell.angle_beta   90.00
_cell.angle_gamma   90.00
#
_symmetry.space_group_name_H-M   'P 1'
#
loop_
_entity.id
_entity.type
_entity.pdbx_description
1 polymer ?
#
loop_
_entity_poly.entity_id
_entity_poly.type
_entity_poly.pdbx_seq_one_letter_code
_entity_poly.pdbx_strand_id
1 'polypeptide(L)'
;MPPKGKNKKAGKGKASAVVDGLPTEEMSKDQLEDHIIRLREELDREREERSYFQLERDRIQAFWEISKRSLEEAKAELRNRQREREEAEERHRVEIAVYKQKLKHVLSEHHNVSSEMKMDGVASTTLIQNQHTVSELGLQREARGLQADLREKKLHNETYIKELKLKHQVELMEMANSYDQRIREMELNFHDNMQTMSEAERKRWNAEINEMEDRMKSRVVSLVEDNDRALRHAEEHYASIQRELLSDRNHLKSELEEVMKQHSRVDKELSAALQENKRMSESLQEAQEKLPQLQKQLEEFEQAKAMMATCRAEMKLVERELRDLTVENEMLRQAFGKVQQERDELLKKQMELILDLQQKSGLKELLLERKLSALTETLEQKEAQLCAALSASSVDQTAAGSAANKLEEILDSKRVTIDALQCDLARDSEVYDAMLHTCEEKLRALGVPLYDFPFRPSEQILGRKTPGQNSPGPASKH
;
A
#
# COMPACT_ATOMS: atom_id res chain seq x y z
N MET A 1 154.21 1.24 -117.71
CA MET A 1 155.54 1.64 -118.23
C MET A 1 155.82 0.90 -119.52
N PRO A 2 156.48 1.51 -120.54
CA PRO A 2 157.19 0.80 -121.61
C PRO A 2 158.64 0.49 -121.18
N PRO A 3 159.35 -0.45 -121.86
CA PRO A 3 160.29 -0.09 -122.94
C PRO A 3 160.21 -1.07 -124.14
N LYS A 4 160.61 -0.83 -125.42
CA LYS A 4 161.52 0.10 -126.14
C LYS A 4 162.95 -0.45 -126.43
N GLY A 5 163.19 -0.84 -127.71
CA GLY A 5 164.52 -1.02 -128.35
C GLY A 5 164.74 -2.40 -129.04
N LYS A 6 165.61 -2.58 -130.05
CA LYS A 6 166.25 -1.66 -131.03
C LYS A 6 167.00 -2.46 -132.14
N ASN A 7 166.89 -2.02 -133.40
CA ASN A 7 167.73 -2.27 -134.62
C ASN A 7 168.84 -3.36 -134.66
N LYS A 8 168.92 -4.14 -135.76
CA LYS A 8 170.12 -4.18 -136.63
C LYS A 8 169.82 -4.62 -138.08
N LYS A 9 170.85 -4.82 -138.93
CA LYS A 9 170.80 -4.53 -140.39
C LYS A 9 171.94 -5.20 -141.21
N ALA A 10 171.63 -5.59 -142.46
CA ALA A 10 172.52 -5.81 -143.64
C ALA A 10 173.35 -7.11 -143.79
N GLY A 11 173.51 -7.53 -145.06
CA GLY A 11 174.50 -8.51 -145.57
C GLY A 11 174.23 -8.87 -147.05
N LYS A 12 175.22 -8.78 -147.95
CA LYS A 12 175.08 -9.01 -149.41
C LYS A 12 176.38 -9.59 -150.01
N GLY A 13 176.27 -10.66 -150.80
CA GLY A 13 177.33 -11.24 -151.65
C GLY A 13 176.73 -12.45 -152.38
N LYS A 14 176.50 -12.45 -153.70
CA LYS A 14 177.39 -12.38 -154.89
C LYS A 14 177.91 -13.78 -155.29
N ALA A 15 177.66 -14.13 -156.55
CA ALA A 15 177.57 -15.50 -157.07
C ALA A 15 178.91 -16.18 -157.41
N SER A 16 178.83 -17.52 -157.54
CA SER A 16 179.47 -18.25 -158.65
C SER A 16 178.43 -19.22 -159.19
N ALA A 17 178.19 -19.22 -160.51
CA ALA A 17 177.29 -20.14 -161.18
C ALA A 17 178.13 -21.20 -161.91
N VAL A 18 177.80 -22.47 -161.69
CA VAL A 18 178.37 -23.63 -162.38
C VAL A 18 177.19 -24.42 -162.92
N VAL A 19 177.17 -24.69 -164.22
CA VAL A 19 176.11 -25.42 -164.92
C VAL A 19 176.76 -26.49 -165.79
N ASP A 20 176.34 -27.74 -165.59
CA ASP A 20 176.54 -28.93 -166.45
C ASP A 20 177.90 -29.19 -167.11
N GLY A 21 178.98 -28.95 -166.37
CA GLY A 21 180.17 -29.83 -166.39
C GLY A 21 181.03 -29.90 -167.67
N LEU A 22 180.68 -29.18 -168.74
CA LEU A 22 181.45 -29.07 -169.98
C LEU A 22 181.52 -27.60 -170.43
N PRO A 23 182.69 -27.12 -170.92
CA PRO A 23 182.81 -25.77 -171.44
C PRO A 23 181.98 -25.61 -172.73
N THR A 24 181.33 -24.46 -172.87
CA THR A 24 180.47 -24.12 -174.02
C THR A 24 181.20 -24.00 -175.37
N GLU A 25 182.52 -24.18 -175.37
CA GLU A 25 183.42 -24.07 -176.52
C GLU A 25 183.61 -25.40 -177.28
N GLU A 26 183.06 -26.52 -176.80
CA GLU A 26 183.21 -27.86 -177.41
C GLU A 26 181.90 -28.55 -177.87
N MET A 27 180.74 -27.93 -177.63
CA MET A 27 179.42 -28.54 -177.93
C MET A 27 178.97 -28.30 -179.38
N SER A 28 178.36 -29.30 -180.02
CA SER A 28 177.85 -29.15 -181.40
C SER A 28 176.57 -28.31 -181.45
N LYS A 29 176.28 -27.72 -182.62
CA LYS A 29 175.11 -26.82 -182.82
C LYS A 29 173.79 -27.47 -182.40
N ASP A 30 173.58 -28.75 -182.74
CA ASP A 30 172.35 -29.47 -182.43
C ASP A 30 172.21 -29.72 -180.93
N GLN A 31 173.32 -29.96 -180.22
CA GLN A 31 173.32 -30.11 -178.75
C GLN A 31 173.00 -28.79 -178.04
N LEU A 32 173.43 -27.65 -178.60
CA LEU A 32 173.07 -26.33 -178.10
C LEU A 32 171.58 -26.00 -178.33
N GLU A 33 171.00 -26.41 -179.46
CA GLU A 33 169.57 -26.23 -179.74
C GLU A 33 168.69 -27.06 -178.79
N ASP A 34 169.03 -28.33 -178.53
CA ASP A 34 168.37 -29.17 -177.52
C ASP A 34 168.47 -28.57 -176.11
N HIS A 35 169.64 -28.04 -175.74
CA HIS A 35 169.85 -27.42 -174.43
C HIS A 35 169.03 -26.12 -174.28
N ILE A 36 168.83 -25.36 -175.36
CA ILE A 36 167.94 -24.19 -175.39
C ILE A 36 166.47 -24.61 -175.21
N ILE A 37 166.06 -25.76 -175.77
CA ILE A 37 164.70 -26.29 -175.58
C ILE A 37 164.49 -26.70 -174.12
N ARG A 38 165.40 -27.47 -173.52
CA ARG A 38 165.31 -27.86 -172.09
C ARG A 38 165.25 -26.66 -171.16
N LEU A 39 166.13 -25.67 -171.33
CA LEU A 39 166.09 -24.44 -170.53
C LEU A 39 164.80 -23.63 -170.71
N ARG A 40 164.13 -23.70 -171.87
CA ARG A 40 162.82 -23.08 -172.07
C ARG A 40 161.72 -23.86 -171.35
N GLU A 41 161.72 -25.18 -171.44
CA GLU A 41 160.77 -26.01 -170.69
C GLU A 41 160.95 -25.87 -169.17
N GLU A 42 162.19 -25.80 -168.68
CA GLU A 42 162.50 -25.54 -167.26
C GLU A 42 162.04 -24.15 -166.84
N LEU A 43 162.29 -23.12 -167.66
CA LEU A 43 161.80 -21.77 -167.41
C LEU A 43 160.27 -21.69 -167.40
N ASP A 44 159.60 -22.42 -168.29
CA ASP A 44 158.14 -22.46 -168.35
C ASP A 44 157.54 -23.30 -167.22
N ARG A 45 158.17 -24.41 -166.80
CA ARG A 45 157.82 -25.12 -165.55
C ARG A 45 158.00 -24.24 -164.33
N GLU A 46 159.11 -23.53 -164.17
CA GLU A 46 159.29 -22.58 -163.05
C GLU A 46 158.26 -21.43 -163.08
N ARG A 47 157.84 -20.98 -164.27
CA ARG A 47 156.76 -20.00 -164.42
C ARG A 47 155.40 -20.57 -164.00
N GLU A 48 155.09 -21.80 -164.39
CA GLU A 48 153.87 -22.52 -164.00
C GLU A 48 153.84 -22.79 -162.50
N GLU A 49 154.93 -23.29 -161.92
CA GLU A 49 155.09 -23.50 -160.47
C GLU A 49 154.97 -22.18 -159.71
N ARG A 50 155.65 -21.12 -160.16
CA ARG A 50 155.53 -19.79 -159.55
C ARG A 50 154.09 -19.25 -159.61
N SER A 51 153.40 -19.47 -160.73
CA SER A 51 151.99 -19.11 -160.89
C SER A 51 151.10 -19.92 -159.94
N TYR A 52 151.33 -21.23 -159.83
CA TYR A 52 150.63 -22.12 -158.90
C TYR A 52 150.85 -21.71 -157.43
N PHE A 53 152.10 -21.45 -157.02
CA PHE A 53 152.41 -20.96 -155.67
C PHE A 53 151.99 -19.51 -155.41
N GLN A 54 151.73 -18.71 -156.44
CA GLN A 54 151.04 -17.43 -156.30
C GLN A 54 149.54 -17.66 -156.05
N LEU A 55 148.87 -18.48 -156.87
CA LEU A 55 147.46 -18.82 -156.71
C LEU A 55 147.16 -19.51 -155.37
N GLU A 56 147.96 -20.48 -154.93
CA GLU A 56 147.79 -21.13 -153.63
C GLU A 56 148.04 -20.17 -152.46
N ARG A 57 149.02 -19.25 -152.57
CA ARG A 57 149.23 -18.22 -151.55
C ARG A 57 148.06 -17.24 -151.48
N ASP A 58 147.56 -16.77 -152.62
CA ASP A 58 146.44 -15.85 -152.68
C ASP A 58 145.14 -16.52 -152.23
N ARG A 59 144.98 -17.83 -152.51
CA ARG A 59 143.92 -18.69 -151.99
C ARG A 59 143.99 -18.86 -150.48
N ILE A 60 145.17 -19.17 -149.93
CA ILE A 60 145.40 -19.27 -148.47
C ILE A 60 145.18 -17.91 -147.80
N GLN A 61 145.63 -16.81 -148.41
CA GLN A 61 145.42 -15.44 -147.92
C GLN A 61 143.91 -15.10 -147.92
N ALA A 62 143.19 -15.40 -148.99
CA ALA A 62 141.75 -15.20 -149.07
C ALA A 62 141.00 -16.05 -148.02
N PHE A 63 141.35 -17.32 -147.87
CA PHE A 63 140.77 -18.17 -146.81
C PHE A 63 141.10 -17.64 -145.41
N TRP A 64 142.32 -17.17 -145.16
CA TRP A 64 142.73 -16.58 -143.89
C TRP A 64 141.95 -15.30 -143.59
N GLU A 65 141.79 -14.41 -144.58
CA GLU A 65 141.01 -13.18 -144.43
C GLU A 65 139.52 -13.46 -144.22
N ILE A 66 138.93 -14.40 -144.96
CA ILE A 66 137.53 -14.83 -144.77
C ILE A 66 137.35 -15.44 -143.38
N SER A 67 138.25 -16.34 -142.96
CA SER A 67 138.20 -16.97 -141.63
C SER A 67 138.44 -15.97 -140.50
N LYS A 68 139.24 -14.93 -140.74
CA LYS A 68 139.45 -13.83 -139.80
C LYS A 68 138.21 -12.95 -139.69
N ARG A 69 137.59 -12.56 -140.82
CA ARG A 69 136.34 -11.80 -140.84
C ARG A 69 135.21 -12.57 -140.15
N SER A 70 135.00 -13.84 -140.49
CA SER A 70 133.95 -14.66 -139.87
C SER A 70 134.19 -14.91 -138.38
N LEU A 71 135.46 -15.01 -137.93
CA LEU A 71 135.80 -15.04 -136.52
C LEU A 71 135.55 -13.70 -135.80
N GLU A 72 135.80 -12.57 -136.46
CA GLU A 72 135.52 -11.23 -135.94
C GLU A 72 134.01 -10.95 -135.86
N GLU A 73 133.25 -11.37 -136.87
CA GLU A 73 131.78 -11.36 -136.95
C GLU A 73 131.17 -12.25 -135.85
N ALA A 74 131.56 -13.52 -135.74
CA ALA A 74 131.07 -14.42 -134.68
C ALA A 74 131.41 -13.90 -133.26
N LYS A 75 132.57 -13.25 -133.08
CA LYS A 75 132.93 -12.56 -131.82
C LYS A 75 132.09 -11.30 -131.57
N ALA A 76 131.62 -10.63 -132.61
CA ALA A 76 130.71 -9.48 -132.49
C ALA A 76 129.29 -9.96 -132.17
N GLU A 77 128.79 -10.99 -132.85
CA GLU A 77 127.50 -11.64 -132.57
C GLU A 77 127.44 -12.19 -131.14
N LEU A 78 128.49 -12.85 -130.66
CA LEU A 78 128.53 -13.36 -129.29
C LEU A 78 128.48 -12.22 -128.26
N ARG A 79 129.15 -11.08 -128.53
CA ARG A 79 129.06 -9.85 -127.72
C ARG A 79 127.68 -9.21 -127.80
N ASN A 80 126.99 -9.25 -128.94
CA ASN A 80 125.61 -8.77 -129.08
C ASN A 80 124.66 -9.66 -128.27
N ARG A 81 124.73 -10.98 -128.45
CA ARG A 81 123.93 -11.98 -127.71
C ARG A 81 124.18 -11.95 -126.19
N GLN A 82 125.39 -11.60 -125.76
CA GLN A 82 125.69 -11.37 -124.34
C GLN A 82 124.96 -10.12 -123.83
N ARG A 83 125.04 -8.99 -124.54
CA ARG A 83 124.33 -7.76 -124.18
C ARG A 83 122.81 -7.92 -124.22
N GLU A 84 122.27 -8.58 -125.24
CA GLU A 84 120.83 -8.90 -125.35
C GLU A 84 120.32 -9.70 -124.15
N ARG A 85 121.13 -10.64 -123.63
CA ARG A 85 120.84 -11.39 -122.40
C ARG A 85 120.95 -10.53 -121.15
N GLU A 86 122.01 -9.74 -121.00
CA GLU A 86 122.19 -8.82 -119.87
C GLU A 86 121.06 -7.78 -119.79
N GLU A 87 120.65 -7.22 -120.92
CA GLU A 87 119.52 -6.30 -121.03
C GLU A 87 118.18 -7.00 -120.73
N ALA A 88 118.01 -8.27 -121.10
CA ALA A 88 116.82 -9.04 -120.77
C ALA A 88 116.75 -9.39 -119.28
N GLU A 89 117.86 -9.79 -118.68
CA GLU A 89 117.97 -10.00 -117.24
C GLU A 89 117.67 -8.70 -116.46
N GLU A 90 118.20 -7.57 -116.90
CA GLU A 90 117.95 -6.28 -116.23
C GLU A 90 116.50 -5.81 -116.41
N ARG A 91 115.91 -5.98 -117.60
CA ARG A 91 114.46 -5.78 -117.83
C ARG A 91 113.62 -6.64 -116.87
N HIS A 92 113.92 -7.93 -116.73
CA HIS A 92 113.21 -8.81 -115.80
C HIS A 92 113.43 -8.44 -114.33
N ARG A 93 114.63 -7.99 -113.93
CA ARG A 93 114.87 -7.47 -112.56
C ARG A 93 114.01 -6.23 -112.27
N VAL A 94 113.94 -5.30 -113.21
CA VAL A 94 113.09 -4.10 -113.11
C VAL A 94 111.61 -4.47 -113.07
N GLU A 95 111.14 -5.38 -113.94
CA GLU A 95 109.77 -5.90 -113.92
C GLU A 95 109.42 -6.52 -112.55
N ILE A 96 110.27 -7.40 -112.02
CA ILE A 96 110.10 -8.02 -110.70
C ILE A 96 110.05 -6.95 -109.60
N ALA A 97 110.91 -5.93 -109.65
CA ALA A 97 110.91 -4.83 -108.69
C ALA A 97 109.60 -4.02 -108.75
N VAL A 98 109.11 -3.70 -109.97
CA VAL A 98 107.84 -3.00 -110.20
C VAL A 98 106.65 -3.84 -109.71
N TYR A 99 106.59 -5.13 -110.04
CA TYR A 99 105.53 -6.02 -109.55
C TYR A 99 105.56 -6.18 -108.02
N LYS A 100 106.75 -6.29 -107.42
CA LYS A 100 106.91 -6.33 -105.96
C LYS A 100 106.43 -5.03 -105.29
N GLN A 101 106.69 -3.87 -105.90
CA GLN A 101 106.20 -2.60 -105.39
C GLN A 101 104.68 -2.44 -105.58
N LYS A 102 104.12 -2.86 -106.71
CA LYS A 102 102.66 -2.92 -106.93
C LYS A 102 101.97 -3.83 -105.92
N LEU A 103 102.51 -5.03 -105.66
CA LEU A 103 101.96 -5.95 -104.68
C LEU A 103 102.00 -5.36 -103.25
N LYS A 104 103.12 -4.72 -102.86
CA LYS A 104 103.20 -4.00 -101.58
C LYS A 104 102.13 -2.90 -101.47
N HIS A 105 101.95 -2.12 -102.53
CA HIS A 105 100.96 -1.05 -102.57
C HIS A 105 99.55 -1.59 -102.40
N VAL A 106 99.13 -2.57 -103.22
CA VAL A 106 97.81 -3.21 -103.13
C VAL A 106 97.58 -3.85 -101.74
N LEU A 107 98.58 -4.52 -101.17
CA LEU A 107 98.47 -5.06 -99.81
C LEU A 107 98.33 -3.96 -98.73
N SER A 108 99.05 -2.84 -98.88
CA SER A 108 98.90 -1.69 -97.97
C SER A 108 97.56 -0.99 -98.12
N GLU A 109 97.02 -0.85 -99.35
CA GLU A 109 95.69 -0.30 -99.60
C GLU A 109 94.60 -1.20 -99.01
N HIS A 110 94.64 -2.51 -99.26
CA HIS A 110 93.69 -3.45 -98.66
C HIS A 110 93.79 -3.46 -97.12
N HIS A 111 94.99 -3.33 -96.55
CA HIS A 111 95.16 -3.24 -95.10
C HIS A 111 94.55 -1.94 -94.55
N ASN A 112 94.85 -0.80 -95.18
CA ASN A 112 94.33 0.51 -94.78
C ASN A 112 92.79 0.54 -94.89
N VAL A 113 92.22 0.16 -96.03
CA VAL A 113 90.75 0.10 -96.23
C VAL A 113 90.08 -0.86 -95.25
N SER A 114 90.71 -2.01 -94.93
CA SER A 114 90.19 -2.92 -93.91
C SER A 114 90.28 -2.34 -92.49
N SER A 115 91.30 -1.53 -92.21
CA SER A 115 91.46 -0.82 -90.93
C SER A 115 90.44 0.31 -90.80
N GLU A 116 90.30 1.16 -91.84
CA GLU A 116 89.32 2.23 -91.92
C GLU A 116 87.90 1.68 -91.75
N MET A 117 87.50 0.67 -92.52
CA MET A 117 86.17 0.06 -92.41
C MET A 117 85.89 -0.52 -91.00
N LYS A 118 86.91 -1.04 -90.31
CA LYS A 118 86.78 -1.48 -88.91
C LYS A 118 86.66 -0.31 -87.94
N MET A 119 87.45 0.75 -88.14
CA MET A 119 87.38 1.97 -87.33
C MET A 119 86.02 2.66 -87.48
N ASP A 120 85.51 2.79 -88.71
CA ASP A 120 84.18 3.33 -89.00
C ASP A 120 83.06 2.45 -88.42
N GLY A 121 83.20 1.12 -88.50
CA GLY A 121 82.28 0.18 -87.87
C GLY A 121 82.23 0.34 -86.34
N VAL A 122 83.38 0.50 -85.69
CA VAL A 122 83.47 0.77 -84.25
C VAL A 122 82.95 2.16 -83.89
N ALA A 123 83.29 3.19 -84.65
CA ALA A 123 82.81 4.56 -84.45
C ALA A 123 81.29 4.67 -84.61
N SER A 124 80.71 4.03 -85.62
CA SER A 124 79.26 3.94 -85.83
C SER A 124 78.57 3.18 -84.69
N THR A 125 79.09 2.00 -84.31
CA THR A 125 78.52 1.20 -83.21
C THR A 125 78.56 1.94 -81.88
N THR A 126 79.69 2.59 -81.55
CA THR A 126 79.83 3.38 -80.32
C THR A 126 78.96 4.64 -80.34
N LEU A 127 78.81 5.31 -81.48
CA LEU A 127 77.88 6.44 -81.62
C LEU A 127 76.43 6.00 -81.36
N ILE A 128 76.00 4.89 -81.95
CA ILE A 128 74.66 4.31 -81.75
C ILE A 128 74.46 3.90 -80.28
N GLN A 129 75.44 3.23 -79.67
CA GLN A 129 75.39 2.86 -78.24
C GLN A 129 75.32 4.09 -77.32
N ASN A 130 76.06 5.16 -77.63
CA ASN A 130 75.99 6.42 -76.88
C ASN A 130 74.61 7.10 -77.05
N GLN A 131 74.01 7.07 -78.24
CA GLN A 131 72.66 7.60 -78.47
C GLN A 131 71.59 6.79 -77.71
N HIS A 132 71.68 5.45 -77.72
CA HIS A 132 70.77 4.60 -76.94
C HIS A 132 70.90 4.85 -75.44
N THR A 133 72.11 4.84 -74.88
CA THR A 133 72.33 5.07 -73.44
C THR A 133 71.85 6.46 -72.99
N VAL A 134 72.07 7.51 -73.78
CA VAL A 134 71.52 8.85 -73.49
C VAL A 134 69.99 8.85 -73.51
N SER A 135 69.37 8.16 -74.48
CA SER A 135 67.91 8.05 -74.62
C SER A 135 67.29 7.25 -73.47
N GLU A 136 67.87 6.11 -73.11
CA GLU A 136 67.46 5.30 -71.96
C GLU A 136 67.57 6.09 -70.65
N LEU A 137 68.66 6.83 -70.43
CA LEU A 137 68.82 7.70 -69.27
C LEU A 137 67.80 8.85 -69.27
N GLY A 138 67.36 9.32 -70.45
CA GLY A 138 66.26 10.29 -70.59
C GLY A 138 64.93 9.68 -70.12
N LEU A 139 64.52 8.57 -70.74
CA LEU A 139 63.29 7.84 -70.39
C LEU A 139 63.25 7.40 -68.92
N GLN A 140 64.39 6.97 -68.34
CA GLN A 140 64.47 6.65 -66.92
C GLN A 140 64.27 7.87 -66.01
N ARG A 141 64.73 9.07 -66.42
CA ARG A 141 64.50 10.31 -65.68
C ARG A 141 63.03 10.73 -65.78
N GLU A 142 62.44 10.68 -66.97
CA GLU A 142 61.02 10.97 -67.19
C GLU A 142 60.11 10.01 -66.40
N ALA A 143 60.39 8.70 -66.45
CA ALA A 143 59.64 7.71 -65.69
C ALA A 143 59.71 7.94 -64.17
N ARG A 144 60.88 8.33 -63.64
CA ARG A 144 61.03 8.71 -62.22
C ARG A 144 60.27 10.00 -61.88
N GLY A 145 60.29 10.99 -62.77
CA GLY A 145 59.54 12.24 -62.65
C GLY A 145 58.03 11.99 -62.59
N LEU A 146 57.47 11.30 -63.59
CA LEU A 146 56.06 10.91 -63.63
C LEU A 146 55.64 10.10 -62.39
N GLN A 147 56.54 9.25 -61.86
CA GLN A 147 56.28 8.51 -60.63
C GLN A 147 56.32 9.39 -59.37
N ALA A 148 57.09 10.48 -59.36
CA ALA A 148 57.06 11.49 -58.29
C ALA A 148 55.77 12.31 -58.36
N ASP A 149 55.43 12.87 -59.53
CA ASP A 149 54.20 13.62 -59.78
C ASP A 149 52.95 12.82 -59.39
N LEU A 150 52.93 11.51 -59.70
CA LEU A 150 51.84 10.62 -59.32
C LEU A 150 51.73 10.43 -57.81
N ARG A 151 52.85 10.37 -57.07
CA ARG A 151 52.85 10.31 -55.60
C ARG A 151 52.38 11.63 -55.00
N GLU A 152 52.85 12.76 -55.52
CA GLU A 152 52.45 14.09 -55.08
C GLU A 152 50.95 14.31 -55.29
N LYS A 153 50.43 14.03 -56.48
CA LYS A 153 48.98 14.11 -56.78
C LYS A 153 48.13 13.20 -55.90
N LYS A 154 48.62 11.99 -55.58
CA LYS A 154 47.94 11.09 -54.63
C LYS A 154 47.89 11.70 -53.23
N LEU A 155 49.02 12.19 -52.72
CA LEU A 155 49.11 12.81 -51.40
C LEU A 155 48.27 14.09 -51.31
N HIS A 156 48.27 14.92 -52.35
CA HIS A 156 47.41 16.11 -52.46
C HIS A 156 45.92 15.76 -52.46
N ASN A 157 45.52 14.72 -53.21
CA ASN A 157 44.13 14.24 -53.20
C ASN A 157 43.74 13.67 -51.83
N GLU A 158 44.64 12.95 -51.15
CA GLU A 158 44.40 12.45 -49.79
C GLU A 158 44.25 13.58 -48.76
N THR A 159 45.09 14.63 -48.83
CA THR A 159 44.96 15.81 -47.96
C THR A 159 43.66 16.56 -48.24
N TYR A 160 43.34 16.79 -49.52
CA TYR A 160 42.08 17.43 -49.92
C TYR A 160 40.84 16.66 -49.44
N ILE A 161 40.84 15.33 -49.54
CA ILE A 161 39.75 14.47 -49.03
C ILE A 161 39.66 14.56 -47.49
N LYS A 162 40.79 14.63 -46.77
CA LYS A 162 40.81 14.81 -45.31
C LYS A 162 40.24 16.18 -44.90
N GLU A 163 40.66 17.25 -45.59
CA GLU A 163 40.14 18.61 -45.36
C GLU A 163 38.64 18.72 -45.65
N LEU A 164 38.17 18.13 -46.76
CA LEU A 164 36.75 18.13 -47.12
C LEU A 164 35.90 17.37 -46.09
N LYS A 165 36.39 16.22 -45.59
CA LYS A 165 35.74 15.47 -44.50
C LYS A 165 35.71 16.27 -43.19
N LEU A 166 36.77 16.99 -42.86
CA LEU A 166 36.83 17.82 -41.66
C LEU A 166 35.85 19.00 -41.75
N LYS A 167 35.79 19.70 -42.90
CA LYS A 167 34.80 20.75 -43.16
C LYS A 167 33.38 20.23 -42.99
N HIS A 168 33.05 19.09 -43.60
CA HIS A 168 31.73 18.48 -43.45
C HIS A 168 31.39 18.09 -41.99
N GLN A 169 32.37 17.61 -41.21
CA GLN A 169 32.17 17.35 -39.78
C GLN A 169 31.89 18.63 -38.98
N VAL A 170 32.57 19.73 -39.29
CA VAL A 170 32.33 21.04 -38.68
C VAL A 170 30.92 21.55 -39.04
N GLU A 171 30.54 21.51 -40.31
CA GLU A 171 29.19 21.88 -40.78
C GLU A 171 28.09 21.06 -40.08
N LEU A 172 28.27 19.74 -39.95
CA LEU A 172 27.33 18.88 -39.22
C LEU A 172 27.24 19.24 -37.73
N MET A 173 28.36 19.58 -37.10
CA MET A 173 28.41 20.00 -35.69
C MET A 173 27.76 21.37 -35.48
N GLU A 174 28.00 22.33 -36.38
CA GLU A 174 27.36 23.65 -36.36
C GLU A 174 25.84 23.53 -36.57
N MET A 175 25.41 22.70 -37.52
CA MET A 175 23.98 22.42 -37.72
C MET A 175 23.35 21.75 -36.49
N ALA A 176 23.99 20.73 -35.91
CA ALA A 176 23.52 20.09 -34.68
C ALA A 176 23.40 21.09 -33.52
N ASN A 177 24.44 21.89 -33.27
CA ASN A 177 24.43 22.96 -32.26
C ASN A 177 23.30 23.97 -32.51
N SER A 178 23.01 24.33 -33.77
CA SER A 178 21.93 25.25 -34.11
C SER A 178 20.53 24.66 -33.84
N TYR A 179 20.35 23.35 -34.01
CA TYR A 179 19.11 22.67 -33.65
C TYR A 179 18.97 22.52 -32.14
N ASP A 180 20.03 22.11 -31.43
CA ASP A 180 20.08 22.07 -29.97
C ASP A 180 19.74 23.41 -29.33
N GLN A 181 20.28 24.52 -29.87
CA GLN A 181 19.95 25.86 -29.41
C GLN A 181 18.47 26.18 -29.63
N ARG A 182 17.92 25.92 -30.82
CA ARG A 182 16.50 26.15 -31.12
C ARG A 182 15.57 25.30 -30.25
N ILE A 183 15.96 24.07 -29.92
CA ILE A 183 15.21 23.20 -29.00
C ILE A 183 15.21 23.82 -27.60
N ARG A 184 16.37 24.21 -27.06
CA ARG A 184 16.45 24.87 -25.74
C ARG A 184 15.68 26.19 -25.68
N GLU A 185 15.75 27.01 -26.72
CA GLU A 185 14.95 28.24 -26.84
C GLU A 185 13.45 27.92 -26.86
N MET A 186 13.02 26.88 -27.57
CA MET A 186 11.63 26.42 -27.59
C MET A 186 11.17 25.88 -26.22
N GLU A 187 11.99 25.07 -25.55
CA GLU A 187 11.74 24.54 -24.20
C GLU A 187 11.60 25.67 -23.17
N LEU A 188 12.52 26.65 -23.18
CA LEU A 188 12.46 27.83 -22.33
C LEU A 188 11.20 28.66 -22.58
N ASN A 189 10.86 28.91 -23.85
CA ASN A 189 9.64 29.62 -24.22
C ASN A 189 8.37 28.89 -23.76
N PHE A 190 8.31 27.56 -23.87
CA PHE A 190 7.17 26.78 -23.36
C PHE A 190 7.13 26.77 -21.83
N HIS A 191 8.27 26.73 -21.15
CA HIS A 191 8.33 26.79 -19.69
C HIS A 191 7.85 28.15 -19.16
N ASP A 192 8.31 29.25 -19.75
CA ASP A 192 7.89 30.62 -19.40
C ASP A 192 6.40 30.84 -19.69
N ASN A 193 5.90 30.38 -20.85
CA ASN A 193 4.46 30.42 -21.16
C ASN A 193 3.62 29.61 -20.14
N MET A 194 4.08 28.43 -19.72
CA MET A 194 3.38 27.63 -18.72
C MET A 194 3.43 28.26 -17.33
N GLN A 195 4.57 28.85 -16.94
CA GLN A 195 4.70 29.57 -15.67
C GLN A 195 3.81 30.81 -15.65
N THR A 196 3.88 31.66 -16.67
CA THR A 196 3.07 32.89 -16.76
C THR A 196 1.57 32.60 -16.80
N MET A 197 1.12 31.56 -17.51
CA MET A 197 -0.27 31.09 -17.45
C MET A 197 -0.66 30.59 -16.05
N SER A 198 0.18 29.77 -15.42
CA SER A 198 -0.06 29.26 -14.06
C SER A 198 -0.12 30.38 -13.01
N GLU A 199 0.71 31.41 -13.15
CA GLU A 199 0.69 32.61 -12.31
C GLU A 199 -0.55 33.47 -12.58
N ALA A 200 -0.97 33.62 -13.84
CA ALA A 200 -2.18 34.35 -14.20
C ALA A 200 -3.44 33.66 -13.65
N GLU A 201 -3.52 32.34 -13.74
CA GLU A 201 -4.59 31.56 -13.10
C GLU A 201 -4.54 31.69 -11.58
N ARG A 202 -3.37 31.51 -10.94
CA ARG A 202 -3.24 31.69 -9.49
C ARG A 202 -3.69 33.09 -9.03
N LYS A 203 -3.40 34.14 -9.82
CA LYS A 203 -3.87 35.51 -9.56
C LYS A 203 -5.41 35.62 -9.68
N ARG A 204 -6.05 34.94 -10.64
CA ARG A 204 -7.52 34.85 -10.76
C ARG A 204 -8.14 34.11 -9.57
N TRP A 205 -7.67 32.90 -9.26
CA TRP A 205 -8.13 32.12 -8.11
C TRP A 205 -8.03 32.90 -6.79
N ASN A 206 -6.91 33.58 -6.55
CA ASN A 206 -6.75 34.43 -5.37
C ASN A 206 -7.72 35.62 -5.37
N ALA A 207 -8.00 36.23 -6.52
CA ALA A 207 -8.97 37.32 -6.62
C ALA A 207 -10.40 36.84 -6.35
N GLU A 208 -10.80 35.70 -6.91
CA GLU A 208 -12.11 35.08 -6.66
C GLU A 208 -12.29 34.67 -5.19
N ILE A 209 -11.25 34.13 -4.55
CA ILE A 209 -11.24 33.83 -3.11
C ILE A 209 -11.40 35.12 -2.30
N ASN A 210 -10.63 36.17 -2.60
CA ASN A 210 -10.76 37.45 -1.90
C ASN A 210 -12.17 38.06 -2.06
N GLU A 211 -12.78 37.98 -3.26
CA GLU A 211 -14.15 38.46 -3.49
C GLU A 211 -15.21 37.59 -2.77
N MET A 212 -15.02 36.27 -2.69
CA MET A 212 -15.84 35.39 -1.84
C MET A 212 -15.72 35.78 -0.38
N GLU A 213 -14.50 35.93 0.13
CA GLU A 213 -14.23 36.32 1.50
C GLU A 213 -14.84 37.69 1.84
N ASP A 214 -14.69 38.70 0.98
CA ASP A 214 -15.18 40.04 1.25
C ASP A 214 -16.71 40.11 1.20
N ARG A 215 -17.35 39.30 0.33
CA ARG A 215 -18.81 39.07 0.38
C ARG A 215 -19.23 38.37 1.68
N MET A 216 -18.47 37.37 2.15
CA MET A 216 -18.75 36.69 3.42
C MET A 216 -18.56 37.61 4.62
N LYS A 217 -17.47 38.39 4.69
CA LYS A 217 -17.21 39.42 5.71
C LYS A 217 -18.36 40.44 5.73
N SER A 218 -18.77 40.95 4.56
CA SER A 218 -19.90 41.87 4.44
C SER A 218 -21.23 41.26 4.92
N ARG A 219 -21.48 39.98 4.59
CA ARG A 219 -22.66 39.23 5.06
C ARG A 219 -22.65 39.04 6.58
N VAL A 220 -21.49 38.75 7.18
CA VAL A 220 -21.32 38.66 8.64
C VAL A 220 -21.58 40.01 9.30
N VAL A 221 -21.05 41.11 8.77
CA VAL A 221 -21.31 42.46 9.30
C VAL A 221 -22.81 42.78 9.25
N SER A 222 -23.48 42.56 8.12
CA SER A 222 -24.94 42.75 8.01
C SER A 222 -25.71 41.91 9.03
N LEU A 223 -25.34 40.64 9.22
CA LEU A 223 -26.00 39.75 10.18
C LEU A 223 -25.77 40.18 11.64
N VAL A 224 -24.58 40.69 11.98
CA VAL A 224 -24.30 41.26 13.30
C VAL A 224 -25.17 42.49 13.52
N GLU A 225 -25.23 43.41 12.55
CA GLU A 225 -26.09 44.58 12.67
C GLU A 225 -27.59 44.24 12.77
N ASP A 226 -28.07 43.25 12.01
CA ASP A 226 -29.46 42.78 12.09
C ASP A 226 -29.78 42.16 13.45
N ASN A 227 -28.86 41.36 14.01
CA ASN A 227 -28.98 40.83 15.36
C ASN A 227 -28.94 41.94 16.41
N ASP A 228 -28.05 42.92 16.29
CA ASP A 228 -27.97 44.08 17.20
C ASP A 228 -29.21 44.97 17.10
N ARG A 229 -29.86 45.05 15.93
CA ARG A 229 -31.17 45.70 15.76
C ARG A 229 -32.27 44.90 16.47
N ALA A 230 -32.32 43.57 16.28
CA ALA A 230 -33.31 42.71 16.91
C ALA A 230 -33.17 42.66 18.44
N LEU A 231 -31.93 42.63 18.96
CA LEU A 231 -31.63 42.70 20.39
C LEU A 231 -32.10 44.03 20.97
N ARG A 232 -31.77 45.17 20.35
CA ARG A 232 -32.26 46.48 20.80
C ARG A 232 -33.78 46.57 20.81
N HIS A 233 -34.47 46.06 19.78
CA HIS A 233 -35.93 46.01 19.81
C HIS A 233 -36.47 45.11 20.93
N ALA A 234 -35.84 43.95 21.21
CA ALA A 234 -36.22 43.12 22.34
C ALA A 234 -36.00 43.85 23.69
N GLU A 235 -34.87 44.54 23.87
CA GLU A 235 -34.59 45.38 25.04
C GLU A 235 -35.60 46.52 25.19
N GLU A 236 -35.96 47.21 24.10
CA GLU A 236 -37.00 48.25 24.06
C GLU A 236 -38.38 47.70 24.46
N HIS A 237 -38.75 46.52 23.94
CA HIS A 237 -39.99 45.82 24.30
C HIS A 237 -39.99 45.42 25.79
N TYR A 238 -38.92 44.82 26.30
CA TYR A 238 -38.79 44.47 27.72
C TYR A 238 -38.82 45.72 28.61
N ALA A 239 -38.15 46.80 28.20
CA ALA A 239 -38.21 48.09 28.90
C ALA A 239 -39.61 48.70 28.85
N SER A 240 -40.41 48.47 27.79
CA SER A 240 -41.81 48.90 27.76
C SER A 240 -42.68 48.11 28.71
N ILE A 241 -42.58 46.77 28.69
CA ILE A 241 -43.28 45.90 29.62
C ILE A 241 -42.91 46.26 31.07
N GLN A 242 -41.63 46.55 31.35
CA GLN A 242 -41.21 47.03 32.67
C GLN A 242 -41.81 48.40 33.04
N ARG A 243 -41.89 49.35 32.09
CA ARG A 243 -42.56 50.65 32.30
C ARG A 243 -44.06 50.49 32.55
N GLU A 244 -44.73 49.61 31.82
CA GLU A 244 -46.15 49.26 31.98
C GLU A 244 -46.39 48.61 33.34
N LEU A 245 -45.66 47.55 33.70
CA LEU A 245 -45.73 46.91 35.02
C LEU A 245 -45.43 47.88 36.18
N LEU A 246 -44.53 48.85 35.99
CA LEU A 246 -44.28 49.91 36.97
C LEU A 246 -45.45 50.89 37.07
N SER A 247 -46.07 51.24 35.94
CA SER A 247 -47.28 52.07 35.88
C SER A 247 -48.46 51.38 36.59
N ASP A 248 -48.74 50.12 36.25
CA ASP A 248 -49.80 49.30 36.85
C ASP A 248 -49.59 49.13 38.36
N ARG A 249 -48.35 48.85 38.79
CA ARG A 249 -48.01 48.79 40.22
C ARG A 249 -48.23 50.11 40.93
N ASN A 250 -47.98 51.25 40.26
CA ASN A 250 -48.24 52.57 40.85
C ASN A 250 -49.75 52.90 40.86
N HIS A 251 -50.49 52.48 39.84
CA HIS A 251 -51.95 52.61 39.78
C HIS A 251 -52.63 51.78 40.87
N LEU A 252 -52.30 50.49 41.00
CA LEU A 252 -52.79 49.61 42.06
C LEU A 252 -52.44 50.13 43.47
N LYS A 253 -51.29 50.78 43.65
CA LYS A 253 -50.96 51.49 44.90
C LYS A 253 -51.87 52.69 45.15
N SER A 254 -52.15 53.49 44.14
CA SER A 254 -53.08 54.62 44.24
C SER A 254 -54.51 54.17 44.54
N GLU A 255 -54.98 53.09 43.89
CA GLU A 255 -56.28 52.47 44.19
C GLU A 255 -56.32 51.93 45.63
N LEU A 256 -55.25 51.28 46.10
CA LEU A 256 -55.15 50.82 47.49
C LEU A 256 -55.20 52.00 48.47
N GLU A 257 -54.48 53.08 48.22
CA GLU A 257 -54.55 54.30 49.03
C GLU A 257 -55.94 54.96 49.01
N GLU A 258 -56.65 54.90 47.89
CA GLU A 258 -58.00 55.42 47.74
C GLU A 258 -59.04 54.54 48.45
N VAL A 259 -58.93 53.22 48.34
CA VAL A 259 -59.74 52.25 49.10
C VAL A 259 -59.46 52.38 50.61
N MET A 260 -58.21 52.57 51.03
CA MET A 260 -57.87 52.86 52.43
C MET A 260 -58.50 54.18 52.91
N LYS A 261 -58.52 55.23 52.07
CA LYS A 261 -59.23 56.48 52.37
C LYS A 261 -60.74 56.26 52.47
N GLN A 262 -61.35 55.48 51.58
CA GLN A 262 -62.78 55.14 51.61
C GLN A 262 -63.13 54.33 52.86
N HIS A 263 -62.37 53.29 53.19
CA HIS A 263 -62.52 52.51 54.43
C HIS A 263 -62.40 53.42 55.67
N SER A 264 -61.44 54.36 55.69
CA SER A 264 -61.31 55.33 56.80
C SER A 264 -62.45 56.36 56.90
N ARG A 265 -63.27 56.53 55.84
CA ARG A 265 -64.52 57.31 55.87
C ARG A 265 -65.67 56.46 56.38
N VAL A 266 -65.83 55.25 55.84
CA VAL A 266 -66.84 54.28 56.29
C VAL A 266 -66.66 53.92 57.77
N ASP A 267 -65.43 53.79 58.27
CA ASP A 267 -65.16 53.56 59.71
C ASP A 267 -65.58 54.75 60.57
N LYS A 268 -65.46 55.98 60.07
CA LYS A 268 -65.91 57.19 60.78
C LYS A 268 -67.44 57.27 60.78
N GLU A 269 -68.08 56.99 59.65
CA GLU A 269 -69.54 56.89 59.52
C GLU A 269 -70.11 55.77 60.41
N LEU A 270 -69.45 54.61 60.44
CA LEU A 270 -69.78 53.50 61.34
C LEU A 270 -69.55 53.87 62.82
N SER A 271 -68.49 54.59 63.15
CA SER A 271 -68.25 55.06 64.53
C SER A 271 -69.31 56.07 64.98
N ALA A 272 -69.75 56.96 64.09
CA ALA A 272 -70.83 57.92 64.34
C ALA A 272 -72.17 57.19 64.52
N ALA A 273 -72.50 56.26 63.63
CA ALA A 273 -73.69 55.42 63.74
C ALA A 273 -73.69 54.57 65.03
N LEU A 274 -72.54 54.03 65.46
CA LEU A 274 -72.42 53.31 66.73
C LEU A 274 -72.56 54.23 67.95
N GLN A 275 -72.11 55.48 67.88
CA GLN A 275 -72.32 56.48 68.93
C GLN A 275 -73.80 56.88 69.05
N GLU A 276 -74.49 57.04 67.92
CA GLU A 276 -75.92 57.35 67.87
C GLU A 276 -76.78 56.15 68.33
N ASN A 277 -76.39 54.93 67.96
CA ASN A 277 -77.04 53.70 68.41
C ASN A 277 -76.85 53.46 69.92
N LYS A 278 -75.68 53.79 70.49
CA LYS A 278 -75.47 53.81 71.96
C LYS A 278 -76.40 54.80 72.67
N ARG A 279 -76.45 56.05 72.20
CA ARG A 279 -77.32 57.10 72.76
C ARG A 279 -78.81 56.70 72.73
N MET A 280 -79.26 56.05 71.67
CA MET A 280 -80.63 55.54 71.57
C MET A 280 -80.85 54.34 72.49
N SER A 281 -79.90 53.41 72.57
CA SER A 281 -79.98 52.21 73.42
C SER A 281 -80.01 52.55 74.91
N GLU A 282 -79.17 53.49 75.38
CA GLU A 282 -79.12 53.90 76.78
C GLU A 282 -80.44 54.58 77.23
N SER A 283 -81.07 55.39 76.36
CA SER A 283 -82.39 55.99 76.62
C SER A 283 -83.56 55.00 76.58
N LEU A 284 -83.39 53.87 75.88
CA LEU A 284 -84.39 52.80 75.81
C LEU A 284 -84.27 51.86 77.02
N GLN A 285 -83.04 51.61 77.47
CA GLN A 285 -82.73 50.68 78.56
C GLN A 285 -83.22 51.19 79.94
N GLU A 286 -83.07 52.48 80.26
CA GLU A 286 -83.60 53.04 81.52
C GLU A 286 -85.15 53.03 81.60
N ALA A 287 -85.84 53.02 80.45
CA ALA A 287 -87.28 52.83 80.38
C ALA A 287 -87.70 51.34 80.40
N GLN A 288 -86.86 50.45 79.88
CA GLN A 288 -87.11 49.02 79.77
C GLN A 288 -86.76 48.21 81.02
N GLU A 289 -86.00 48.74 82.00
CA GLU A 289 -85.67 48.02 83.23
C GLU A 289 -86.74 48.10 84.34
N LYS A 290 -87.79 48.92 84.21
CA LYS A 290 -88.89 49.06 85.20
C LYS A 290 -90.25 48.48 84.77
N LEU A 291 -90.44 48.17 83.49
CA LEU A 291 -91.66 47.53 82.97
C LEU A 291 -91.75 45.99 83.15
N PRO A 292 -90.68 45.20 82.92
CA PRO A 292 -90.77 43.74 82.80
C PRO A 292 -90.81 42.97 84.14
N GLN A 293 -90.88 43.67 85.27
CA GLN A 293 -91.16 43.05 86.58
C GLN A 293 -92.66 43.04 86.94
N LEU A 294 -93.46 43.94 86.36
CA LEU A 294 -94.91 44.00 86.58
C LEU A 294 -95.73 43.52 85.37
N GLN A 295 -95.24 43.72 84.14
CA GLN A 295 -95.90 43.14 82.95
C GLN A 295 -95.73 41.62 82.86
N LYS A 296 -94.64 41.05 83.41
CA LYS A 296 -94.49 39.59 83.53
C LYS A 296 -95.65 38.94 84.29
N GLN A 297 -96.20 39.61 85.31
CA GLN A 297 -97.32 39.08 86.10
C GLN A 297 -98.71 39.27 85.44
N LEU A 298 -98.80 39.98 84.30
CA LEU A 298 -100.05 40.24 83.60
C LEU A 298 -100.09 39.64 82.19
N GLU A 299 -98.97 39.62 81.46
CA GLU A 299 -98.86 38.87 80.20
C GLU A 299 -98.81 37.36 80.44
N GLU A 300 -98.20 36.89 81.55
CA GLU A 300 -98.38 35.50 82.03
C GLU A 300 -99.83 35.18 82.44
N PHE A 301 -100.72 36.18 82.56
CA PHE A 301 -102.15 35.98 82.82
C PHE A 301 -103.00 36.10 81.54
N GLU A 302 -102.70 37.04 80.63
CA GLU A 302 -103.49 37.24 79.41
C GLU A 302 -103.04 36.38 78.22
N GLN A 303 -101.74 36.15 78.01
CA GLN A 303 -101.29 35.12 77.06
C GLN A 303 -101.64 33.73 77.57
N ALA A 304 -101.57 33.48 78.89
CA ALA A 304 -102.10 32.23 79.45
C ALA A 304 -103.62 32.12 79.32
N LYS A 305 -104.40 33.21 79.26
CA LYS A 305 -105.86 33.19 79.09
C LYS A 305 -106.29 33.07 77.62
N ALA A 306 -105.53 33.64 76.69
CA ALA A 306 -105.73 33.48 75.25
C ALA A 306 -105.22 32.11 74.75
N MET A 307 -104.04 31.67 75.19
CA MET A 307 -103.58 30.31 74.97
C MET A 307 -104.39 29.30 75.79
N MET A 308 -104.90 29.59 76.99
CA MET A 308 -105.97 28.75 77.57
C MET A 308 -107.29 28.86 76.80
N ALA A 309 -107.54 29.81 75.91
CA ALA A 309 -108.79 29.82 75.14
C ALA A 309 -108.67 28.91 73.90
N THR A 310 -107.59 29.04 73.12
CA THR A 310 -107.28 28.14 72.01
C THR A 310 -106.89 26.76 72.53
N CYS A 311 -105.95 26.65 73.47
CA CYS A 311 -105.65 25.40 74.11
C CYS A 311 -106.75 24.91 75.06
N ARG A 312 -107.81 25.62 75.49
CA ARG A 312 -109.04 24.95 76.05
C ARG A 312 -110.06 24.59 74.98
N ALA A 313 -110.02 25.16 73.78
CA ALA A 313 -110.82 24.63 72.68
C ALA A 313 -110.20 23.32 72.20
N GLU A 314 -108.89 23.33 71.96
CA GLU A 314 -108.08 22.16 71.61
C GLU A 314 -107.95 21.19 72.78
N MET A 315 -107.74 21.61 74.04
CA MET A 315 -107.82 20.71 75.21
C MET A 315 -109.26 20.36 75.57
N LYS A 316 -110.34 20.96 75.04
CA LYS A 316 -111.69 20.37 75.17
C LYS A 316 -112.03 19.43 74.02
N LEU A 317 -111.35 19.56 72.88
CA LEU A 317 -111.37 18.55 71.83
C LEU A 317 -110.52 17.36 72.31
N VAL A 318 -109.27 17.58 72.67
CA VAL A 318 -108.32 16.63 73.24
C VAL A 318 -108.70 16.18 74.65
N GLU A 319 -109.46 16.89 75.51
CA GLU A 319 -110.06 16.28 76.72
C GLU A 319 -111.37 15.56 76.41
N ARG A 320 -112.03 15.80 75.28
CA ARG A 320 -113.12 14.91 74.84
C ARG A 320 -112.51 13.67 74.25
N GLU A 321 -111.63 13.78 73.26
CA GLU A 321 -110.82 12.69 72.73
C GLU A 321 -110.02 11.99 73.82
N LEU A 322 -109.46 12.63 74.85
CA LEU A 322 -108.81 11.97 75.99
C LEU A 322 -109.81 11.49 77.03
N ARG A 323 -111.04 12.03 77.17
CA ARG A 323 -112.07 11.41 78.01
C ARG A 323 -112.77 10.25 77.31
N ASP A 324 -112.84 10.28 75.99
CA ASP A 324 -113.43 9.27 75.13
C ASP A 324 -112.37 8.19 74.88
N LEU A 325 -111.08 8.52 74.68
CA LEU A 325 -109.95 7.59 74.75
C LEU A 325 -109.63 7.16 76.17
N THR A 326 -109.90 7.92 77.24
CA THR A 326 -109.74 7.38 78.60
C THR A 326 -110.94 6.53 78.96
N VAL A 327 -112.17 6.87 78.58
CA VAL A 327 -113.32 5.95 78.74
C VAL A 327 -113.17 4.74 77.83
N GLU A 328 -112.68 4.87 76.60
CA GLU A 328 -112.36 3.72 75.74
C GLU A 328 -111.15 2.96 76.26
N ASN A 329 -110.08 3.59 76.75
CA ASN A 329 -108.91 2.87 77.28
C ASN A 329 -109.19 2.30 78.67
N GLU A 330 -110.10 2.88 79.46
CA GLU A 330 -110.59 2.33 80.73
C GLU A 330 -111.65 1.25 80.46
N MET A 331 -112.51 1.38 79.46
CA MET A 331 -113.43 0.34 78.99
C MET A 331 -112.67 -0.78 78.27
N LEU A 332 -111.57 -0.49 77.58
CA LEU A 332 -110.65 -1.46 76.98
C LEU A 332 -109.68 -2.00 78.01
N ARG A 333 -109.36 -1.32 79.12
CA ARG A 333 -108.62 -1.89 80.27
C ARG A 333 -109.53 -2.65 81.22
N GLN A 334 -110.83 -2.34 81.25
CA GLN A 334 -111.85 -3.14 81.93
C GLN A 334 -112.33 -4.29 81.04
N ALA A 335 -112.34 -4.16 79.72
CA ALA A 335 -112.63 -5.26 78.80
C ALA A 335 -111.40 -6.14 78.59
N PHE A 336 -110.19 -5.58 78.42
CA PHE A 336 -108.94 -6.34 78.50
C PHE A 336 -108.77 -6.89 79.90
N GLY A 337 -109.03 -6.13 80.96
CA GLY A 337 -109.00 -6.63 82.34
C GLY A 337 -110.02 -7.73 82.60
N LYS A 338 -111.25 -7.65 82.06
CA LYS A 338 -112.25 -8.74 82.12
C LYS A 338 -111.88 -9.90 81.23
N VAL A 339 -111.40 -9.70 80.01
CA VAL A 339 -110.93 -10.78 79.11
C VAL A 339 -109.66 -11.43 79.66
N GLN A 340 -108.81 -10.67 80.36
CA GLN A 340 -107.57 -11.13 80.98
C GLN A 340 -107.87 -11.83 82.30
N GLN A 341 -108.84 -11.35 83.09
CA GLN A 341 -109.43 -12.06 84.22
C GLN A 341 -110.21 -13.29 83.77
N GLU A 342 -110.99 -13.25 82.70
CA GLU A 342 -111.69 -14.41 82.14
C GLU A 342 -110.69 -15.40 81.56
N ARG A 343 -109.59 -14.95 80.95
CA ARG A 343 -108.47 -15.77 80.49
C ARG A 343 -107.67 -16.34 81.65
N ASP A 344 -107.41 -15.58 82.72
CA ASP A 344 -106.67 -16.02 83.90
C ASP A 344 -107.54 -16.83 84.86
N GLU A 345 -108.85 -16.63 84.87
CA GLU A 345 -109.86 -17.48 85.51
C GLU A 345 -110.18 -18.69 84.66
N LEU A 346 -110.13 -18.64 83.32
CA LEU A 346 -110.23 -19.83 82.49
C LEU A 346 -108.95 -20.63 82.59
N LEU A 347 -107.76 -20.00 82.59
CA LEU A 347 -106.50 -20.70 82.86
C LEU A 347 -106.43 -21.19 84.31
N LYS A 348 -106.91 -20.43 85.31
CA LYS A 348 -107.01 -20.95 86.69
C LYS A 348 -108.04 -22.04 86.81
N LYS A 349 -109.27 -21.89 86.31
CA LYS A 349 -110.31 -22.94 86.36
C LYS A 349 -109.93 -24.14 85.51
N GLN A 350 -109.22 -23.97 84.39
CA GLN A 350 -108.71 -25.07 83.57
C GLN A 350 -107.53 -25.74 84.26
N MET A 351 -106.62 -24.99 84.90
CA MET A 351 -105.51 -25.56 85.67
C MET A 351 -105.99 -26.17 86.99
N GLU A 352 -106.98 -25.60 87.65
CA GLU A 352 -107.69 -26.15 88.81
C GLU A 352 -108.49 -27.38 88.38
N LEU A 353 -109.23 -27.37 87.27
CA LEU A 353 -109.92 -28.57 86.75
C LEU A 353 -108.94 -29.64 86.26
N ILE A 354 -107.78 -29.28 85.70
CA ILE A 354 -106.71 -30.21 85.32
C ILE A 354 -106.06 -30.77 86.58
N LEU A 355 -105.77 -29.94 87.59
CA LEU A 355 -105.23 -30.38 88.87
C LEU A 355 -106.24 -31.19 89.67
N ASP A 356 -107.52 -30.87 89.61
CA ASP A 356 -108.62 -31.58 90.27
C ASP A 356 -108.95 -32.88 89.49
N LEU A 357 -108.79 -32.92 88.17
CA LEU A 357 -108.79 -34.15 87.37
C LEU A 357 -107.55 -35.00 87.64
N GLN A 358 -106.35 -34.42 87.75
CA GLN A 358 -105.09 -35.11 88.08
C GLN A 358 -105.07 -35.57 89.54
N GLN A 359 -105.74 -34.84 90.44
CA GLN A 359 -105.84 -35.20 91.86
C GLN A 359 -106.99 -36.19 92.06
N LYS A 360 -108.07 -36.18 91.27
CA LYS A 360 -109.10 -37.23 91.28
C LYS A 360 -108.70 -38.47 90.48
N SER A 361 -107.92 -38.35 89.41
CA SER A 361 -107.30 -39.47 88.71
C SER A 361 -106.17 -40.02 89.56
N GLY A 362 -105.30 -39.18 90.11
CA GLY A 362 -104.20 -39.55 91.00
C GLY A 362 -104.68 -40.11 92.34
N LEU A 363 -105.78 -39.62 92.92
CA LEU A 363 -106.40 -40.28 94.08
C LEU A 363 -107.10 -41.59 93.69
N LYS A 364 -107.64 -41.72 92.47
CA LYS A 364 -108.12 -43.02 91.96
C LYS A 364 -106.98 -43.99 91.71
N GLU A 365 -105.87 -43.55 91.12
CA GLU A 365 -104.65 -44.32 90.91
C GLU A 365 -104.05 -44.71 92.25
N LEU A 366 -103.75 -43.77 93.14
CA LEU A 366 -103.20 -44.07 94.48
C LEU A 366 -104.13 -44.96 95.33
N LEU A 367 -105.45 -44.87 95.16
CA LEU A 367 -106.42 -45.74 95.84
C LEU A 367 -106.58 -47.10 95.14
N LEU A 368 -106.35 -47.19 93.84
CA LEU A 368 -106.22 -48.45 93.10
C LEU A 368 -104.88 -49.14 93.38
N GLU A 369 -103.78 -48.39 93.45
CA GLU A 369 -102.44 -48.80 93.85
C GLU A 369 -102.42 -49.24 95.30
N ARG A 370 -103.03 -48.51 96.24
CA ARG A 370 -103.16 -48.98 97.63
C ARG A 370 -104.13 -50.15 97.78
N LYS A 371 -105.16 -50.26 96.94
CA LYS A 371 -105.98 -51.48 96.90
C LYS A 371 -105.19 -52.64 96.31
N LEU A 372 -104.39 -52.42 95.27
CA LEU A 372 -103.49 -53.42 94.70
C LEU A 372 -102.45 -53.83 95.74
N SER A 373 -101.69 -52.92 96.32
CA SER A 373 -100.65 -53.21 97.32
C SER A 373 -101.23 -53.87 98.56
N ALA A 374 -102.38 -53.44 99.08
CA ALA A 374 -103.03 -54.11 100.20
C ALA A 374 -103.61 -55.48 99.80
N LEU A 375 -104.08 -55.66 98.56
CA LEU A 375 -104.46 -56.98 98.03
C LEU A 375 -103.22 -57.86 97.82
N THR A 376 -102.07 -57.31 97.43
CA THR A 376 -100.79 -58.01 97.29
C THR A 376 -100.27 -58.41 98.68
N GLU A 377 -100.17 -57.50 99.63
CA GLU A 377 -99.77 -57.79 101.03
C GLU A 377 -100.73 -58.77 101.71
N THR A 378 -102.05 -58.68 101.47
CA THR A 378 -103.00 -59.67 102.02
C THR A 378 -102.98 -60.99 101.28
N LEU A 379 -102.66 -61.02 99.98
CA LEU A 379 -102.37 -62.25 99.24
C LEU A 379 -101.09 -62.90 99.79
N GLU A 380 -99.99 -62.16 99.90
CA GLU A 380 -98.71 -62.61 100.48
C GLU A 380 -98.89 -63.09 101.93
N GLN A 381 -99.64 -62.37 102.76
CA GLN A 381 -99.97 -62.82 104.11
C GLN A 381 -100.89 -64.05 104.12
N LYS A 382 -101.78 -64.21 103.14
CA LYS A 382 -102.62 -65.41 103.01
C LYS A 382 -101.86 -66.59 102.46
N GLU A 383 -100.90 -66.39 101.55
CA GLU A 383 -99.95 -67.40 101.10
C GLU A 383 -99.02 -67.80 102.25
N ALA A 384 -98.48 -66.85 103.01
CA ALA A 384 -97.69 -67.13 104.20
C ALA A 384 -98.49 -67.85 105.30
N GLN A 385 -99.75 -67.46 105.52
CA GLN A 385 -100.66 -68.17 106.45
C GLN A 385 -101.08 -69.54 105.94
N LEU A 386 -101.26 -69.73 104.63
CA LEU A 386 -101.50 -71.04 104.02
C LEU A 386 -100.26 -71.93 104.17
N CYS A 387 -99.07 -71.44 103.83
CA CYS A 387 -97.82 -72.15 104.05
C CYS A 387 -97.63 -72.50 105.53
N ALA A 388 -97.92 -71.59 106.47
CA ALA A 388 -97.83 -71.86 107.91
C ALA A 388 -98.87 -72.88 108.39
N ALA A 389 -100.13 -72.76 107.96
CA ALA A 389 -101.19 -73.71 108.31
C ALA A 389 -100.92 -75.11 107.73
N LEU A 390 -100.43 -75.19 106.48
CA LEU A 390 -100.02 -76.43 105.82
C LEU A 390 -98.71 -77.01 106.37
N SER A 391 -97.92 -76.21 107.10
CA SER A 391 -96.73 -76.68 107.82
C SER A 391 -97.05 -77.18 109.24
N ALA A 392 -98.05 -76.58 109.91
CA ALA A 392 -98.42 -76.90 111.28
C ALA A 392 -99.56 -77.94 111.40
N SER A 393 -100.40 -78.07 110.37
CA SER A 393 -101.53 -79.00 110.37
C SER A 393 -101.09 -80.40 109.94
N SER A 394 -101.01 -81.31 110.91
CA SER A 394 -100.98 -82.74 110.64
C SER A 394 -102.37 -83.26 110.23
N VAL A 395 -102.87 -82.77 109.09
CA VAL A 395 -103.89 -83.43 108.25
C VAL A 395 -103.38 -83.36 106.80
N ASP A 396 -102.73 -84.45 106.41
CA ASP A 396 -102.10 -84.77 105.12
C ASP A 396 -100.92 -83.90 104.63
N GLN A 397 -99.79 -84.57 104.39
CA GLN A 397 -98.46 -83.99 104.24
C GLN A 397 -98.02 -83.91 102.78
N THR A 398 -98.59 -82.98 102.01
CA THR A 398 -98.15 -82.74 100.61
C THR A 398 -97.74 -81.30 100.29
N ALA A 399 -97.90 -80.33 101.20
CA ALA A 399 -97.83 -78.91 100.84
C ALA A 399 -96.73 -78.05 101.49
N ALA A 400 -95.92 -78.56 102.43
CA ALA A 400 -94.94 -77.72 103.16
C ALA A 400 -93.66 -77.32 102.37
N GLY A 401 -93.37 -77.94 101.22
CA GLY A 401 -92.04 -77.85 100.58
C GLY A 401 -91.74 -76.61 99.71
N SER A 402 -92.73 -75.79 99.35
CA SER A 402 -92.58 -74.79 98.26
C SER A 402 -91.98 -73.44 98.68
N ALA A 403 -91.91 -73.14 99.99
CA ALA A 403 -91.89 -71.75 100.46
C ALA A 403 -90.51 -71.09 100.69
N ALA A 404 -89.38 -71.81 100.64
CA ALA A 404 -88.12 -71.33 101.25
C ALA A 404 -87.16 -70.51 100.35
N ASN A 405 -87.16 -70.69 99.02
CA ASN A 405 -85.98 -70.38 98.18
C ASN A 405 -85.85 -68.93 97.64
N LYS A 406 -86.60 -67.93 98.13
CA LYS A 406 -86.80 -66.64 97.40
C LYS A 406 -86.17 -65.36 97.99
N LEU A 407 -85.33 -65.41 99.04
CA LEU A 407 -85.16 -64.26 99.95
C LEU A 407 -83.81 -63.47 99.91
N GLU A 408 -82.83 -63.80 99.04
CA GLU A 408 -81.41 -63.44 99.31
C GLU A 408 -80.75 -62.35 98.40
N GLU A 409 -81.42 -61.83 97.36
CA GLU A 409 -80.74 -61.21 96.19
C GLU A 409 -80.52 -59.66 96.20
N ILE A 410 -80.72 -58.93 97.31
CA ILE A 410 -81.17 -57.51 97.26
C ILE A 410 -80.16 -56.37 97.63
N LEU A 411 -78.92 -56.61 98.10
CA LEU A 411 -78.22 -55.63 99.00
C LEU A 411 -77.09 -54.67 98.49
N ASP A 412 -76.55 -54.72 97.25
CA ASP A 412 -75.13 -54.30 96.98
C ASP A 412 -74.74 -52.89 96.38
N SER A 413 -75.63 -51.91 96.09
CA SER A 413 -75.35 -50.95 94.96
C SER A 413 -74.91 -49.46 95.14
N LYS A 414 -74.55 -48.89 96.32
CA LYS A 414 -74.64 -47.40 96.56
C LYS A 414 -73.36 -46.56 96.95
N ARG A 415 -72.27 -46.39 96.16
CA ARG A 415 -71.01 -45.74 96.67
C ARG A 415 -70.25 -44.63 95.87
N VAL A 416 -70.62 -44.21 94.65
CA VAL A 416 -69.63 -43.69 93.63
C VAL A 416 -69.42 -42.15 93.45
N THR A 417 -70.17 -41.23 94.08
CA THR A 417 -70.46 -39.89 93.49
C THR A 417 -69.72 -38.61 93.95
N ILE A 418 -68.57 -38.63 94.66
CA ILE A 418 -68.11 -37.46 95.46
C ILE A 418 -67.01 -36.53 94.87
N ASP A 419 -66.13 -36.96 93.96
CA ASP A 419 -64.78 -36.35 93.83
C ASP A 419 -64.62 -35.07 92.94
N ALA A 420 -65.64 -34.57 92.25
CA ALA A 420 -65.44 -33.70 91.07
C ALA A 420 -65.21 -32.18 91.30
N LEU A 421 -65.32 -31.64 92.53
CA LEU A 421 -65.59 -30.19 92.75
C LEU A 421 -64.39 -29.28 93.08
N GLN A 422 -63.13 -29.74 93.04
CA GLN A 422 -62.01 -29.00 93.67
C GLN A 422 -61.17 -28.08 92.74
N CYS A 423 -61.33 -28.12 91.42
CA CYS A 423 -60.33 -27.55 90.50
C CYS A 423 -60.39 -26.03 90.23
N ASP A 424 -61.56 -25.38 90.33
CA ASP A 424 -61.73 -24.03 89.75
C ASP A 424 -61.13 -22.88 90.56
N LEU A 425 -60.93 -23.06 91.88
CA LEU A 425 -60.58 -22.00 92.83
C LEU A 425 -59.20 -21.33 92.60
N ALA A 426 -58.30 -21.97 91.85
CA ALA A 426 -56.90 -21.56 91.78
C ALA A 426 -56.61 -20.35 90.85
N ARG A 427 -57.44 -20.10 89.83
CA ARG A 427 -57.14 -19.13 88.75
C ARG A 427 -57.24 -17.67 89.17
N ASP A 428 -58.22 -17.32 90.00
CA ASP A 428 -58.58 -15.91 90.25
C ASP A 428 -57.61 -15.18 91.19
N SER A 429 -56.63 -15.89 91.76
CA SER A 429 -55.69 -15.35 92.75
C SER A 429 -54.59 -14.48 92.13
N GLU A 430 -53.97 -14.93 91.04
CA GLU A 430 -52.75 -14.31 90.47
C GLU A 430 -52.97 -12.89 89.95
N VAL A 431 -54.15 -12.61 89.37
CA VAL A 431 -54.47 -11.33 88.72
C VAL A 431 -54.53 -10.17 89.72
N TYR A 432 -54.95 -10.46 90.96
CA TYR A 432 -55.17 -9.46 92.01
C TYR A 432 -53.84 -8.89 92.56
N ASP A 433 -52.78 -9.71 92.62
CA ASP A 433 -51.49 -9.32 93.24
C ASP A 433 -50.67 -8.35 92.38
N ALA A 434 -50.74 -8.47 91.05
CA ALA A 434 -50.05 -7.59 90.13
C ALA A 434 -50.54 -6.12 90.21
N MET A 435 -51.85 -5.93 90.40
CA MET A 435 -52.43 -4.59 90.60
C MET A 435 -51.98 -3.97 91.92
N LEU A 436 -51.90 -4.78 92.97
CA LEU A 436 -51.51 -4.37 94.32
C LEU A 436 -50.10 -3.77 94.32
N HIS A 437 -49.15 -4.48 93.71
CA HIS A 437 -47.76 -4.05 93.56
C HIS A 437 -47.62 -2.70 92.81
N THR A 438 -48.39 -2.52 91.75
CA THR A 438 -48.33 -1.31 90.90
C THR A 438 -48.82 -0.06 91.64
N CYS A 439 -49.71 -0.20 92.63
CA CYS A 439 -50.21 0.89 93.46
C CYS A 439 -49.19 1.33 94.52
N GLU A 440 -48.46 0.39 95.14
CA GLU A 440 -47.45 0.70 96.17
C GLU A 440 -46.28 1.54 95.62
N GLU A 441 -45.81 1.23 94.42
CA GLU A 441 -44.70 1.95 93.78
C GLU A 441 -45.05 3.43 93.54
N LYS A 442 -46.27 3.70 93.06
CA LYS A 442 -46.74 5.07 92.80
C LYS A 442 -46.90 5.89 94.07
N LEU A 443 -47.36 5.28 95.16
CA LEU A 443 -47.49 5.95 96.46
C LEU A 443 -46.11 6.27 97.06
N ARG A 444 -45.15 5.35 96.93
CA ARG A 444 -43.75 5.55 97.35
C ARG A 444 -43.09 6.70 96.57
N ALA A 445 -43.35 6.81 95.27
CA ALA A 445 -42.81 7.87 94.41
C ALA A 445 -43.33 9.28 94.77
N LEU A 446 -44.53 9.38 95.37
CA LEU A 446 -45.12 10.64 95.83
C LEU A 446 -44.66 11.06 97.24
N GLY A 447 -43.70 10.36 97.83
CA GLY A 447 -43.19 10.64 99.18
C GLY A 447 -44.17 10.29 100.31
N VAL A 448 -45.25 9.58 100.01
CA VAL A 448 -46.22 9.11 101.02
C VAL A 448 -45.63 7.89 101.74
N PRO A 449 -45.45 7.92 103.07
CA PRO A 449 -44.90 6.78 103.79
C PRO A 449 -45.91 5.62 103.86
N LEU A 450 -45.50 4.43 103.43
CA LEU A 450 -46.36 3.24 103.26
C LEU A 450 -46.73 2.51 104.58
N TYR A 451 -46.68 3.18 105.73
CA TYR A 451 -46.82 2.50 107.03
C TYR A 451 -48.24 1.99 107.31
N ASP A 452 -49.26 2.56 106.67
CA ASP A 452 -50.68 2.17 106.78
C ASP A 452 -51.32 1.88 105.39
N PHE A 453 -50.65 1.10 104.52
CA PHE A 453 -51.25 0.66 103.25
C PHE A 453 -52.21 -0.53 103.48
N PRO A 454 -53.52 -0.43 103.12
CA PRO A 454 -54.54 -1.35 103.65
C PRO A 454 -54.79 -2.63 102.82
N PHE A 455 -54.08 -2.85 101.70
CA PHE A 455 -54.29 -3.99 100.81
C PHE A 455 -53.23 -5.09 101.03
N ARG A 456 -53.59 -6.35 100.77
CA ARG A 456 -52.70 -7.53 100.97
C ARG A 456 -52.81 -8.54 99.83
N PRO A 457 -51.78 -9.36 99.54
CA PRO A 457 -51.81 -10.36 98.48
C PRO A 457 -52.79 -11.54 98.65
N SER A 458 -53.16 -12.17 97.53
CA SER A 458 -54.18 -13.22 97.36
C SER A 458 -53.94 -14.46 98.22
N GLU A 459 -52.68 -14.88 98.39
CA GLU A 459 -52.29 -16.01 99.23
C GLU A 459 -52.76 -15.85 100.69
N GLN A 460 -52.84 -14.61 101.18
CA GLN A 460 -53.35 -14.32 102.53
C GLN A 460 -54.89 -14.32 102.61
N ILE A 461 -55.60 -14.18 101.48
CA ILE A 461 -57.07 -14.09 101.43
C ILE A 461 -57.70 -15.48 101.42
N LEU A 462 -57.20 -16.40 100.60
CA LEU A 462 -57.72 -17.77 100.49
C LEU A 462 -57.29 -18.70 101.64
N GLY A 463 -56.66 -18.17 102.70
CA GLY A 463 -56.17 -18.95 103.84
C GLY A 463 -55.13 -20.01 103.45
N ARG A 464 -54.47 -19.85 102.30
CA ARG A 464 -53.55 -20.84 101.76
C ARG A 464 -52.21 -20.72 102.47
N LYS A 465 -52.05 -21.46 103.57
CA LYS A 465 -50.77 -21.62 104.28
C LYS A 465 -49.68 -22.07 103.31
N THR A 466 -48.81 -21.15 102.92
CA THR A 466 -47.48 -21.43 102.34
C THR A 466 -46.40 -21.25 103.41
N PRO A 467 -46.10 -22.31 104.18
CA PRO A 467 -44.74 -22.49 104.67
C PRO A 467 -44.23 -23.90 104.34
N GLY A 468 -43.57 -24.01 103.19
CA GLY A 468 -42.72 -25.15 102.85
C GLY A 468 -41.37 -25.11 103.58
N GLN A 469 -41.36 -25.02 104.92
CA GLN A 469 -40.16 -25.30 105.72
C GLN A 469 -40.51 -25.72 107.16
N ASN A 470 -40.89 -27.00 107.31
CA ASN A 470 -40.38 -27.90 108.36
C ASN A 470 -40.85 -29.34 108.09
N SER A 471 -39.95 -30.12 107.49
CA SER A 471 -39.87 -31.58 107.57
C SER A 471 -39.62 -32.07 109.03
N PRO A 472 -39.65 -33.39 109.37
CA PRO A 472 -40.16 -34.59 108.67
C PRO A 472 -40.91 -35.63 109.56
N GLY A 473 -42.11 -36.09 109.17
CA GLY A 473 -42.74 -37.35 109.67
C GLY A 473 -42.83 -37.52 111.21
N PRO A 474 -42.91 -38.77 111.73
CA PRO A 474 -43.42 -40.01 111.16
C PRO A 474 -44.81 -40.39 111.75
N ALA A 475 -45.27 -41.62 111.49
CA ALA A 475 -46.62 -42.09 111.85
C ALA A 475 -46.78 -42.55 113.32
N SER A 476 -48.06 -42.70 113.72
CA SER A 476 -48.62 -43.75 114.61
C SER A 476 -49.26 -43.29 115.93
N LYS A 477 -50.55 -43.61 116.03
CA LYS A 477 -51.30 -44.18 117.17
C LYS A 477 -50.74 -43.99 118.59
N HIS A 478 -51.62 -43.53 119.48
CA HIS A 478 -52.20 -44.44 120.48
C HIS A 478 -53.67 -44.11 120.73
#